data_AF-X6NTE6-F1
#
_entry.id   AF-X6NTE6-F1
#
_cell.length_a   1.000
_cell.length_b   1.000
_cell.length_c   1.000
_cell.angle_alpha   90.00
_cell.angle_beta   90.00
_cell.angle_gamma   90.00
#
_symmetry.space_group_name_H-M   'P 1'
#
loop_
_entity.id
_entity.type
_entity.pdbx_description
1 polymer ?
#
loop_
_entity_poly.entity_id
_entity_poly.type
_entity_poly.pdbx_seq_one_letter_code
_entity_poly.pdbx_strand_id
1 'polypeptide(L)'
;MAGGFAAQPTFLPIYFEMKDRGIERLKKSMMYSYGFSFFLYLSVAYFGYFTFPQSVQPNLLSSDYGKNKAMLAAMILLSLYVISDVPLFAHAFRKSLAELLLSAARSRSLGALKVPAEVRRSYVEMDREAVGPESKKTEIDNATNNNRANVETAKNEDAKVEMAAVVHEREKEHALHGQLSLEQNPTAPKEKVAESQPPTSTALQSARTPKSFFANMSFQLPERQHIIVTLSFVLSAAGVALVADNIGQVNALMGSTTLPICFVLFILYLYLHICVYTTLLSQMVPSGGSSQAASFFLLRSFGGPTHYHCLNDGSPQSWVCFLASAPFYNYTRKSQAGPDRSRKT
;
A
#
# COMPACT_ATOMS: atom_id res chain seq x y z
N MET A 1 7.89 -20.36 3.51
CA MET A 1 6.95 -19.31 3.97
C MET A 1 7.30 -17.94 3.41
N ALA A 2 8.51 -17.42 3.63
CA ALA A 2 8.86 -16.05 3.25
C ALA A 2 8.52 -15.70 1.78
N GLY A 3 8.90 -16.56 0.81
CA GLY A 3 8.60 -16.35 -0.61
C GLY A 3 7.11 -16.24 -0.95
N GLY A 4 6.22 -16.88 -0.20
CA GLY A 4 4.77 -16.86 -0.45
C GLY A 4 4.09 -15.54 -0.11
N PHE A 5 4.78 -14.65 0.61
CA PHE A 5 4.29 -13.32 1.01
C PHE A 5 5.07 -12.19 0.32
N ALA A 6 5.74 -12.48 -0.79
CA ALA A 6 6.55 -11.53 -1.53
C ALA A 6 5.70 -10.63 -2.46
N ALA A 7 4.81 -9.80 -1.92
CA ALA A 7 3.93 -8.89 -2.68
C ALA A 7 4.41 -7.42 -2.69
N GLN A 8 5.60 -7.16 -2.17
CA GLN A 8 6.11 -5.82 -1.96
C GLN A 8 6.46 -5.05 -3.25
N PRO A 9 7.05 -5.64 -4.33
CA PRO A 9 7.36 -4.86 -5.53
C PRO A 9 6.10 -4.33 -6.22
N THR A 10 4.96 -5.01 -6.05
CA THR A 10 3.67 -4.62 -6.61
C THR A 10 2.89 -3.63 -5.75
N PHE A 11 3.34 -3.37 -4.52
CA PHE A 11 2.60 -2.54 -3.57
C PHE A 11 2.51 -1.07 -3.99
N LEU A 12 3.63 -0.48 -4.44
CA LEU A 12 3.69 0.94 -4.79
C LEU A 12 2.80 1.29 -6.01
N PRO A 13 2.81 0.49 -7.10
CA PRO A 13 1.87 0.71 -8.20
C PRO A 13 0.41 0.62 -7.76
N ILE A 14 0.05 -0.39 -6.94
CA ILE A 14 -1.31 -0.55 -6.42
C ILE A 14 -1.72 0.68 -5.60
N TYR A 15 -0.81 1.19 -4.76
CA TYR A 15 -1.07 2.38 -3.96
C TYR A 15 -1.39 3.63 -4.81
N PHE A 16 -0.68 3.83 -5.92
CA PHE A 16 -0.92 4.98 -6.79
C PHE A 16 -2.21 4.88 -7.61
N GLU A 17 -2.65 3.66 -7.91
CA GLU A 17 -3.89 3.39 -8.65
C GLU A 17 -5.15 3.53 -7.77
N MET A 18 -5.02 3.44 -6.45
CA MET A 18 -6.16 3.63 -5.56
C MET A 18 -6.72 5.06 -5.65
N LYS A 19 -8.04 5.17 -5.84
CA LYS A 19 -8.79 6.44 -5.90
C LYS A 19 -8.51 7.36 -4.71
N ASP A 20 -8.38 6.78 -3.52
CA ASP A 20 -8.12 7.51 -2.27
C ASP A 20 -6.82 7.02 -1.63
N ARG A 21 -5.79 7.88 -1.62
CA ARG A 21 -4.41 7.54 -1.20
C ARG A 21 -4.19 7.54 0.33
N GLY A 22 -5.22 7.14 1.10
CA GLY A 22 -5.14 7.11 2.55
C GLY A 22 -4.33 5.92 3.08
N ILE A 23 -3.32 6.18 3.91
CA ILE A 23 -2.45 5.14 4.48
C ILE A 23 -3.23 4.15 5.37
N GLU A 24 -4.27 4.63 6.06
CA GLU A 24 -5.14 3.80 6.88
C GLU A 24 -5.96 2.80 6.06
N ARG A 25 -6.48 3.24 4.90
CA ARG A 25 -7.24 2.38 3.98
C ARG A 25 -6.33 1.34 3.34
N LEU A 26 -5.13 1.75 2.96
CA LEU A 26 -4.09 0.88 2.43
C LEU A 26 -3.71 -0.22 3.45
N LYS A 27 -3.44 0.17 4.70
CA LYS A 27 -3.13 -0.75 5.80
C LYS A 27 -4.27 -1.76 6.01
N LYS A 28 -5.52 -1.29 6.00
CA LYS A 28 -6.71 -2.15 6.13
C LYS A 28 -6.82 -3.13 4.96
N SER A 29 -6.66 -2.65 3.72
CA SER A 29 -6.68 -3.48 2.51
C SER A 29 -5.57 -4.55 2.54
N MET A 30 -4.34 -4.17 2.89
CA MET A 30 -3.23 -5.10 3.06
C MET A 30 -3.48 -6.15 4.14
N MET A 31 -4.05 -5.74 5.28
CA MET A 31 -4.37 -6.68 6.36
C MET A 31 -5.37 -7.74 5.91
N TYR A 32 -6.41 -7.37 5.15
CA TYR A 32 -7.33 -8.34 4.57
C TYR A 32 -6.68 -9.24 3.53
N SER A 33 -5.88 -8.69 2.62
CA SER A 33 -5.18 -9.48 1.60
C SER A 33 -4.20 -10.49 2.23
N TYR A 34 -3.46 -10.06 3.24
CA TYR A 34 -2.53 -10.92 3.98
C TYR A 34 -3.27 -12.00 4.76
N GLY A 35 -4.33 -11.62 5.48
CA GLY A 35 -5.19 -12.57 6.20
C GLY A 35 -5.78 -13.63 5.28
N PHE A 36 -6.37 -13.20 4.15
CA PHE A 36 -6.92 -14.10 3.14
C PHE A 36 -5.87 -15.07 2.59
N SER A 37 -4.71 -14.57 2.19
CA SER A 37 -3.61 -15.39 1.66
C SER A 37 -3.10 -16.39 2.71
N PHE A 38 -2.99 -15.95 3.97
CA PHE A 38 -2.60 -16.80 5.08
C PHE A 38 -3.59 -17.95 5.28
N PHE A 39 -4.90 -17.67 5.30
CA PHE A 39 -5.92 -18.71 5.41
C PHE A 39 -5.89 -19.67 4.23
N LEU A 40 -5.75 -19.16 3.00
CA LEU A 40 -5.67 -20.00 1.80
C LEU A 40 -4.46 -20.94 1.86
N TYR A 41 -3.28 -20.42 2.21
CA TYR A 41 -2.09 -21.26 2.38
C TYR A 41 -2.23 -22.26 3.52
N LEU A 42 -2.84 -21.87 4.64
CA LEU A 42 -3.09 -22.77 5.76
C LEU A 42 -4.05 -23.90 5.37
N SER A 43 -5.14 -23.60 4.66
CA SER A 43 -6.09 -24.60 4.17
C SER A 43 -5.43 -25.58 3.19
N VAL A 44 -4.68 -25.07 2.20
CA VAL A 44 -3.98 -25.93 1.23
C VAL A 44 -2.93 -26.80 1.93
N ALA A 45 -2.16 -26.23 2.86
CA ALA A 45 -1.17 -26.99 3.64
C ALA A 45 -1.84 -28.06 4.52
N TYR A 46 -2.94 -27.71 5.19
CA TYR A 46 -3.70 -28.62 6.03
C TYR A 46 -4.24 -29.80 5.21
N PHE A 47 -5.00 -29.54 4.15
CA PHE A 47 -5.55 -30.60 3.30
C PHE A 47 -4.44 -31.40 2.59
N GLY A 48 -3.40 -30.74 2.09
CA GLY A 48 -2.26 -31.40 1.46
C GLY A 48 -1.54 -32.36 2.41
N TYR A 49 -1.31 -31.96 3.66
CA TYR A 49 -0.67 -32.79 4.67
C TYR A 49 -1.54 -33.97 5.10
N PHE A 50 -2.83 -33.74 5.37
CA PHE A 50 -3.76 -34.80 5.78
C PHE A 50 -4.05 -35.82 4.67
N THR A 51 -3.98 -35.41 3.41
CA THR A 51 -4.20 -36.32 2.27
C THR A 51 -3.02 -37.30 2.09
N PHE A 52 -1.79 -36.90 2.42
CA PHE A 52 -0.57 -37.71 2.22
C PHE A 52 0.28 -37.84 3.48
N PRO A 53 -0.19 -38.55 4.52
CA PRO A 53 0.46 -38.54 5.84
C PRO A 53 1.91 -39.07 5.85
N GLN A 54 2.33 -39.88 4.85
CA GLN A 54 3.65 -40.54 4.84
C GLN A 54 4.55 -40.16 3.66
N SER A 55 4.09 -39.34 2.70
CA SER A 55 4.87 -39.01 1.50
C SER A 55 4.49 -37.65 0.91
N VAL A 56 4.52 -36.59 1.73
CA VAL A 56 4.34 -35.23 1.22
C VAL A 56 5.61 -34.82 0.46
N GLN A 57 5.52 -34.79 -0.86
CA GLN A 57 6.58 -34.23 -1.70
C GLN A 57 6.58 -32.69 -1.61
N PRO A 58 7.74 -32.02 -1.76
CA PRO A 58 7.81 -30.56 -1.79
C PRO A 58 6.95 -29.93 -2.89
N ASN A 59 6.75 -30.68 -3.98
CA ASN A 59 5.74 -30.39 -4.98
C ASN A 59 4.50 -31.24 -4.68
N LEU A 60 3.44 -30.61 -4.21
CA LEU A 60 2.18 -31.29 -3.93
C LEU A 60 1.66 -32.05 -5.16
N LEU A 61 1.94 -31.59 -6.38
CA LEU A 61 1.46 -32.23 -7.62
C LEU A 61 2.24 -33.48 -8.01
N SER A 62 3.45 -33.70 -7.47
CA SER A 62 4.23 -34.90 -7.75
C SER A 62 3.90 -36.07 -6.81
N SER A 63 3.05 -35.86 -5.81
CA SER A 63 2.53 -36.96 -4.99
C SER A 63 1.68 -37.91 -5.83
N ASP A 64 1.57 -39.17 -5.43
CA ASP A 64 0.75 -40.15 -6.15
C ASP A 64 -0.75 -39.93 -5.83
N TYR A 65 -1.46 -39.26 -6.74
CA TYR A 65 -2.91 -39.04 -6.61
C TYR A 65 -3.74 -40.19 -7.19
N GLY A 66 -3.13 -41.31 -7.61
CA GLY A 66 -3.78 -42.26 -8.50
C GLY A 66 -4.17 -41.61 -9.83
N LYS A 67 -4.78 -42.36 -10.75
CA LYS A 67 -5.16 -41.87 -12.10
C LYS A 67 -6.37 -40.92 -12.09
N ASN A 68 -6.40 -39.97 -11.15
CA ASN A 68 -7.46 -39.01 -10.95
C ASN A 68 -7.42 -37.91 -12.02
N LYS A 69 -8.42 -37.91 -12.92
CA LYS A 69 -8.54 -36.95 -14.02
C LYS A 69 -8.62 -35.49 -13.54
N ALA A 70 -9.21 -35.25 -12.36
CA ALA A 70 -9.30 -33.91 -11.77
C ALA A 70 -7.92 -33.33 -11.45
N MET A 71 -6.99 -34.16 -10.96
CA MET A 71 -5.63 -33.70 -10.67
C MET A 71 -4.86 -33.39 -11.95
N LEU A 72 -5.00 -34.24 -12.97
CA LEU A 72 -4.44 -33.97 -14.29
C LEU A 72 -4.95 -32.63 -14.85
N ALA A 73 -6.25 -32.35 -14.73
CA ALA A 73 -6.81 -31.07 -15.14
C ALA A 73 -6.22 -29.88 -14.35
N ALA A 74 -6.06 -30.01 -13.03
CA ALA A 74 -5.44 -28.97 -12.20
C ALA A 74 -3.97 -28.72 -12.60
N MET A 75 -3.20 -29.76 -12.90
CA MET A 75 -1.82 -29.64 -13.39
C MET A 75 -1.74 -28.92 -14.74
N ILE A 76 -2.65 -29.24 -15.67
CA ILE A 76 -2.72 -28.56 -16.98
C ILE A 76 -3.07 -27.08 -16.79
N LEU A 77 -4.08 -26.78 -15.95
CA LEU A 77 -4.48 -25.39 -15.67
C LEU A 77 -3.35 -24.60 -15.00
N LEU A 78 -2.65 -25.19 -14.03
CA LEU A 78 -1.50 -24.55 -13.40
C LEU A 78 -0.38 -24.29 -14.41
N SER A 79 -0.13 -25.24 -15.32
CA SER A 79 0.89 -25.08 -16.36
C SER A 79 0.54 -23.92 -17.30
N LEU A 80 -0.72 -23.83 -17.75
CA LEU A 80 -1.20 -22.72 -18.59
C LEU A 80 -1.13 -21.38 -17.87
N TYR A 81 -1.46 -21.35 -16.57
CA TYR A 81 -1.33 -20.18 -15.71
C TYR A 81 0.13 -19.69 -15.65
N VAL A 82 1.07 -20.60 -15.33
CA VAL A 82 2.51 -20.25 -15.25
C VAL A 82 3.06 -19.78 -16.61
N ILE A 83 2.67 -20.43 -17.71
CA ILE A 83 3.08 -20.02 -19.07
C ILE A 83 2.59 -18.59 -19.38
N SER A 84 1.39 -18.23 -18.91
CA SER A 84 0.80 -16.91 -19.14
C SER A 84 1.44 -15.82 -18.29
N ASP A 85 1.92 -16.15 -17.09
CA ASP A 85 2.55 -15.20 -16.17
C ASP A 85 3.99 -14.83 -16.59
N VAL A 86 4.74 -15.75 -17.19
CA VAL A 86 6.16 -15.52 -17.56
C VAL A 86 6.34 -14.29 -18.46
N PRO A 87 5.57 -14.08 -19.54
CA PRO A 87 5.65 -12.86 -20.36
C PRO A 87 5.38 -11.57 -19.58
N LEU A 88 4.43 -11.62 -18.64
CA LEU A 88 4.05 -10.48 -17.80
C LEU A 88 5.21 -10.08 -16.89
N PHE A 89 5.82 -11.06 -16.22
CA PHE A 89 7.03 -10.85 -15.40
C PHE A 89 8.21 -10.38 -16.23
N ALA A 90 8.46 -10.99 -17.38
CA ALA A 90 9.55 -10.59 -18.27
C ALA A 90 9.38 -9.14 -18.75
N HIS A 91 8.15 -8.67 -18.98
CA HIS A 91 7.88 -7.27 -19.32
C HIS A 91 8.17 -6.31 -18.16
N ALA A 92 7.66 -6.62 -16.97
CA ALA A 92 7.91 -5.82 -15.77
C ALA A 92 9.41 -5.75 -15.43
N PHE A 93 10.10 -6.90 -15.47
CA PHE A 93 11.54 -7.00 -15.23
C PHE A 93 12.34 -6.15 -16.22
N ARG A 94 11.99 -6.21 -17.52
CA ARG A 94 12.64 -5.40 -18.56
C ARG A 94 12.52 -3.91 -18.28
N LYS A 95 11.35 -3.43 -17.87
CA LYS A 95 11.15 -2.01 -17.51
C LYS A 95 12.02 -1.61 -16.31
N SER A 96 12.03 -2.42 -15.26
CA SER A 96 12.85 -2.15 -14.07
C SER A 96 14.35 -2.15 -14.39
N LEU A 97 14.82 -3.09 -15.21
CA LEU A 97 16.23 -3.16 -15.60
C LEU A 97 16.64 -1.99 -16.50
N ALA A 98 15.79 -1.61 -17.45
CA ALA A 98 16.02 -0.45 -18.30
C ALA A 98 16.19 0.84 -17.47
N GLU A 99 15.31 1.07 -16.49
CA GLU A 99 15.39 2.23 -15.61
C GLU A 99 16.65 2.22 -14.73
N LEU A 100 17.03 1.05 -14.20
CA LEU A 100 18.27 0.89 -13.43
C LEU A 100 19.53 1.12 -14.27
N LEU A 101 19.59 0.57 -15.48
CA LEU A 101 20.72 0.77 -16.39
C LEU A 101 20.81 2.24 -16.83
N LEU A 102 19.66 2.89 -17.08
CA LEU A 102 19.61 4.29 -17.46
C LEU A 102 20.03 5.21 -16.32
N SER A 103 19.53 4.99 -15.11
CA SER A 103 19.94 5.77 -13.93
C SER A 103 21.43 5.59 -13.63
N ALA A 104 21.98 4.39 -13.83
CA ALA A 104 23.41 4.14 -13.74
C ALA A 104 24.22 4.82 -14.86
N ALA A 105 23.73 4.83 -16.10
CA ALA A 105 24.39 5.53 -17.20
C ALA A 105 24.36 7.05 -16.99
N ARG A 106 23.22 7.58 -16.52
CA ARG A 106 23.02 9.00 -16.22
C ARG A 106 23.93 9.47 -15.10
N SER A 107 24.06 8.70 -14.02
CA SER A 107 24.97 9.04 -12.92
C SER A 107 26.43 9.07 -13.37
N ARG A 108 26.84 8.17 -14.26
CA ARG A 108 28.19 8.21 -14.89
C ARG A 108 28.38 9.42 -15.80
N SER A 109 27.39 9.75 -16.62
CA SER A 109 27.45 10.95 -17.47
C SER A 109 27.53 12.24 -16.66
N LEU A 110 26.78 12.33 -15.56
CA LEU A 110 26.84 13.44 -14.61
C LEU A 110 28.18 13.51 -13.85
N GLY A 111 28.82 12.37 -13.61
CA GLY A 111 30.18 12.34 -13.04
C GLY A 111 31.26 12.77 -14.03
N ALA A 112 31.07 12.48 -15.33
CA ALA A 112 32.01 12.84 -16.39
C ALA A 112 31.88 14.31 -16.81
N LEU A 113 30.67 14.87 -16.78
CA LEU A 113 30.48 16.32 -16.87
C LEU A 113 30.99 16.94 -15.57
N LYS A 114 32.19 17.54 -15.61
CA LYS A 114 32.67 18.46 -14.58
C LYS A 114 31.77 19.70 -14.59
N VAL A 115 30.55 19.56 -14.09
CA VAL A 115 29.57 20.64 -14.03
C VAL A 115 30.21 21.72 -13.16
N PRO A 116 30.54 22.91 -13.73
CA PRO A 116 31.15 23.97 -12.96
C PRO A 116 30.21 24.36 -11.82
N ALA A 117 30.78 24.67 -10.65
CA ALA A 117 30.03 24.93 -9.42
C ALA A 117 28.91 25.99 -9.60
N GLU A 118 29.09 26.91 -10.55
CA GLU A 118 28.11 27.91 -10.98
C GLU A 118 26.77 27.30 -11.41
N VAL A 119 26.77 26.26 -12.24
CA VAL A 119 25.53 25.67 -12.80
C VAL A 119 24.76 24.91 -11.72
N ARG A 120 25.48 24.31 -10.76
CA ARG A 120 24.86 23.61 -9.63
C ARG A 120 24.11 24.58 -8.70
N ARG A 121 24.52 25.86 -8.60
CA ARG A 121 23.74 26.89 -7.89
C ARG A 121 22.44 27.23 -8.60
N SER A 122 22.47 27.35 -9.94
CA SER A 122 21.26 27.72 -10.70
C SER A 122 20.09 26.73 -10.54
N TYR A 123 20.36 25.42 -10.47
CA TYR A 123 19.31 24.42 -10.23
C TYR A 123 18.73 24.52 -8.81
N VAL A 124 19.56 24.84 -7.82
CA VAL A 124 19.11 25.05 -6.43
C VAL A 124 18.31 26.35 -6.30
N GLU A 125 18.68 27.40 -7.03
CA GLU A 125 17.92 28.66 -7.09
C GLU A 125 16.54 28.45 -7.74
N MET A 126 16.48 27.70 -8.86
CA MET A 126 15.21 27.42 -9.55
C MET A 126 14.23 26.60 -8.72
N ASP A 127 14.71 25.61 -7.97
CA ASP A 127 13.85 24.85 -7.04
C ASP A 127 13.38 25.73 -5.87
N ARG A 128 14.17 26.73 -5.46
CA ARG A 128 13.82 27.66 -4.39
C ARG A 128 12.81 28.72 -4.84
N GLU A 129 12.87 29.16 -6.09
CA GLU A 129 11.89 30.08 -6.69
C GLU A 129 10.58 29.38 -7.09
N ALA A 130 10.65 28.10 -7.48
CA ALA A 130 9.46 27.30 -7.79
C ALA A 130 8.59 27.05 -6.55
N VAL A 131 9.16 27.06 -5.35
CA VAL A 131 8.42 27.14 -4.07
C VAL A 131 8.13 28.61 -3.77
N GLY A 132 7.31 29.24 -4.61
CA GLY A 132 6.90 30.62 -4.42
C GLY A 132 6.16 30.83 -3.09
N PRO A 133 6.27 32.02 -2.49
CA PRO A 133 5.66 32.35 -1.18
C PRO A 133 4.12 32.28 -1.17
N GLU A 134 3.47 32.15 -2.34
CA GLU A 134 2.01 31.97 -2.42
C GLU A 134 1.51 30.66 -1.79
N SER A 135 2.32 29.60 -1.75
CA SER A 135 1.90 28.32 -1.13
C SER A 135 1.69 28.42 0.39
N LYS A 136 2.31 29.40 1.06
CA LYS A 136 2.13 29.58 2.52
C LYS A 136 0.85 30.33 2.87
N LYS A 137 0.29 31.12 1.94
CA LYS A 137 -0.94 31.89 2.21
C LYS A 137 -2.17 30.99 2.10
N THR A 138 -2.20 30.09 1.11
CA THR A 138 -3.32 29.17 0.90
C THR A 138 -3.46 28.10 1.99
N GLU A 139 -2.35 27.71 2.65
CA GLU A 139 -2.38 26.73 3.74
C GLU A 139 -2.97 27.31 5.04
N ILE A 140 -2.72 28.59 5.32
CA ILE A 140 -3.29 29.29 6.49
C ILE A 140 -4.79 29.57 6.29
N ASP A 141 -5.20 29.92 5.07
CA ASP A 141 -6.60 30.17 4.76
C ASP A 141 -7.44 28.88 4.78
N ASN A 142 -6.89 27.76 4.33
CA ASN A 142 -7.58 26.46 4.37
C ASN A 142 -7.68 25.88 5.80
N ALA A 143 -6.69 26.10 6.67
CA ALA A 143 -6.76 25.69 8.07
C ALA A 143 -7.83 26.48 8.84
N THR A 144 -8.03 27.76 8.49
CA THR A 144 -9.04 28.62 9.12
C THR A 144 -10.46 28.23 8.67
N ASN A 145 -10.64 27.83 7.41
CA ASN A 145 -11.96 27.47 6.87
C ASN A 145 -12.45 26.09 7.37
N ASN A 146 -11.54 25.12 7.55
CA ASN A 146 -11.89 23.79 8.09
C ASN A 146 -12.36 23.85 9.55
N ASN A 147 -11.81 24.76 10.35
CA ASN A 147 -12.27 24.95 11.73
C ASN A 147 -13.67 25.60 11.80
N ARG A 148 -14.04 26.42 10.82
CA ARG A 148 -15.38 27.03 10.75
C ARG A 148 -16.45 26.01 10.33
N ALA A 149 -16.14 25.14 9.37
CA ALA A 149 -17.06 24.08 8.93
C ALA A 149 -17.36 23.05 10.04
N ASN A 150 -16.36 22.71 10.87
CA ASN A 150 -16.56 21.77 12.00
C ASN A 150 -17.39 22.35 13.16
N VAL A 151 -17.44 23.68 13.31
CA VAL A 151 -18.29 24.33 14.32
C VAL A 151 -19.75 24.41 13.87
N GLU A 152 -20.00 24.51 12.56
CA GLU A 152 -21.36 24.53 12.01
C GLU A 152 -22.01 23.13 11.97
N THR A 153 -21.24 22.06 11.76
CA THR A 153 -21.75 20.68 11.87
C THR A 153 -22.08 20.30 13.31
N ALA A 154 -21.31 20.75 14.30
CA ALA A 154 -21.61 20.49 15.71
C ALA A 154 -22.94 21.13 16.16
N LYS A 155 -23.30 22.31 15.64
CA LYS A 155 -24.59 22.95 15.96
C LYS A 155 -25.80 22.30 15.28
N ASN A 156 -25.60 21.60 14.16
CA ASN A 156 -26.69 20.96 13.41
C ASN A 156 -27.01 19.54 13.93
N GLU A 157 -26.09 18.88 14.62
CA GLU A 157 -26.37 17.58 15.24
C GLU A 157 -27.29 17.71 16.47
N ASP A 158 -27.16 18.78 17.25
CA ASP A 158 -28.06 19.06 18.39
C ASP A 158 -29.51 19.29 17.94
N ALA A 159 -29.73 19.97 16.81
CA ALA A 159 -31.06 20.19 16.24
C ALA A 159 -31.68 18.91 15.63
N LYS A 160 -30.85 17.93 15.22
CA LYS A 160 -31.32 16.69 14.60
C LYS A 160 -31.74 15.63 15.63
N VAL A 161 -31.18 15.69 16.85
CA VAL A 161 -31.58 14.82 17.97
C VAL A 161 -32.97 15.18 18.49
N GLU A 162 -33.36 16.45 18.44
CA GLU A 162 -34.69 16.90 18.91
C GLU A 162 -35.82 16.47 17.94
N MET A 163 -35.56 16.40 16.63
CA MET A 163 -36.58 16.03 15.64
C MET A 163 -36.74 14.51 15.45
N ALA A 164 -35.73 13.71 15.81
CA ALA A 164 -35.81 12.24 15.78
C ALA A 164 -36.67 11.66 16.93
N ALA A 165 -36.87 12.40 18.02
CA ALA A 165 -37.72 11.98 19.14
C ALA A 165 -39.23 12.00 18.80
N VAL A 166 -39.66 12.80 17.81
CA VAL A 166 -41.08 12.95 17.43
C VAL A 166 -41.53 11.90 16.39
N VAL A 167 -40.60 11.32 15.64
CA VAL A 167 -40.94 10.35 14.57
C VAL A 167 -41.13 8.93 15.12
N HIS A 168 -40.53 8.60 16.27
CA HIS A 168 -40.57 7.22 16.78
C HIS A 168 -41.90 6.82 17.46
N GLU A 169 -42.84 7.76 17.61
CA GLU A 169 -44.17 7.49 18.15
C GLU A 169 -45.21 7.12 17.07
N ARG A 170 -44.90 7.31 15.77
CA ARG A 170 -45.82 6.97 14.66
C ARG A 170 -45.60 5.61 13.99
N GLU A 171 -44.52 4.89 14.29
CA GLU A 171 -44.22 3.60 13.61
C GLU A 171 -44.75 2.35 14.36
N LYS A 172 -45.40 2.50 15.52
CA LYS A 172 -45.97 1.35 16.24
C LYS A 172 -47.38 0.93 15.80
N GLU A 173 -48.05 1.66 14.91
CA GLU A 173 -49.42 1.33 14.49
C GLU A 173 -49.54 0.61 13.12
N HIS A 174 -48.45 0.43 12.36
CA HIS A 174 -48.54 -0.07 10.98
C HIS A 174 -47.96 -1.47 10.70
N ALA A 175 -47.60 -2.24 11.72
CA ALA A 175 -47.07 -3.61 11.55
C ALA A 175 -48.10 -4.70 11.89
N LEU A 176 -49.30 -4.64 11.29
CA LEU A 176 -50.26 -5.75 11.35
C LEU A 176 -51.14 -5.81 10.09
N HIS A 177 -50.55 -6.06 8.91
CA HIS A 177 -51.31 -6.62 7.79
C HIS A 177 -50.38 -7.15 6.67
N GLY A 178 -50.59 -8.41 6.28
CA GLY A 178 -50.51 -8.82 4.87
C GLY A 178 -49.30 -9.63 4.40
N GLN A 179 -49.37 -10.95 4.55
CA GLN A 179 -48.70 -11.94 3.69
C GLN A 179 -49.57 -12.30 2.46
N LEU A 180 -48.92 -12.92 1.46
CA LEU A 180 -49.44 -13.68 0.29
C LEU A 180 -49.78 -12.91 -1.00
N SER A 181 -48.99 -13.14 -2.06
CA SER A 181 -49.34 -14.11 -3.12
C SER A 181 -48.27 -14.21 -4.22
N LEU A 182 -48.11 -15.44 -4.72
CA LEU A 182 -47.44 -15.87 -5.96
C LEU A 182 -48.29 -15.49 -7.18
N GLU A 183 -47.70 -15.01 -8.28
CA GLU A 183 -48.27 -15.22 -9.62
C GLU A 183 -47.20 -15.10 -10.73
N GLN A 184 -47.38 -15.91 -11.80
CA GLN A 184 -46.49 -16.16 -12.93
C GLN A 184 -46.64 -15.11 -14.07
N ASN A 185 -45.49 -14.75 -14.71
CA ASN A 185 -45.17 -14.61 -16.17
C ASN A 185 -46.20 -14.03 -17.21
N PRO A 186 -45.84 -13.66 -18.47
CA PRO A 186 -44.69 -12.98 -19.11
C PRO A 186 -45.12 -11.68 -19.88
N THR A 187 -44.19 -11.12 -20.68
CA THR A 187 -44.33 -10.49 -22.02
C THR A 187 -43.85 -9.02 -22.17
N ALA A 188 -43.03 -8.83 -23.22
CA ALA A 188 -42.31 -7.66 -23.78
C ALA A 188 -43.19 -6.41 -24.08
N PRO A 189 -42.69 -5.20 -24.52
CA PRO A 189 -41.52 -4.97 -25.39
C PRO A 189 -40.67 -3.67 -25.22
N LYS A 190 -39.60 -3.67 -26.02
CA LYS A 190 -38.60 -2.64 -26.36
C LYS A 190 -39.10 -1.18 -26.37
N GLU A 191 -38.35 -0.31 -25.69
CA GLU A 191 -38.39 1.14 -25.89
C GLU A 191 -36.98 1.66 -26.25
N LYS A 192 -36.88 2.24 -27.46
CA LYS A 192 -35.74 3.01 -27.94
C LYS A 192 -35.91 4.43 -27.42
N VAL A 193 -35.04 4.88 -26.51
CA VAL A 193 -34.91 6.30 -26.18
C VAL A 193 -33.63 6.81 -26.79
N ALA A 194 -33.81 7.71 -27.77
CA ALA A 194 -32.76 8.52 -28.36
C ALA A 194 -32.35 9.59 -27.35
N GLU A 195 -31.08 9.60 -26.95
CA GLU A 195 -30.53 10.64 -26.10
C GLU A 195 -29.68 11.61 -26.93
N SER A 196 -30.14 12.85 -26.90
CA SER A 196 -29.67 14.04 -27.58
C SER A 196 -28.33 14.53 -27.05
N GLN A 197 -27.39 14.78 -27.95
CA GLN A 197 -26.22 15.62 -27.71
C GLN A 197 -26.64 17.10 -27.52
N PRO A 198 -26.02 17.83 -26.58
CA PRO A 198 -25.95 19.28 -26.65
C PRO A 198 -24.52 19.76 -27.02
N PRO A 199 -24.41 21.01 -27.48
CA PRO A 199 -23.39 21.42 -28.43
C PRO A 199 -22.05 21.83 -27.81
N THR A 200 -21.02 21.56 -28.58
CA THR A 200 -19.84 22.40 -28.85
C THR A 200 -19.83 23.74 -28.11
N SER A 201 -19.00 23.84 -27.06
CA SER A 201 -18.45 25.12 -26.61
C SER A 201 -16.93 25.15 -26.80
N THR A 202 -16.57 26.15 -27.56
CA THR A 202 -15.25 26.54 -28.04
C THR A 202 -14.38 27.09 -26.91
N ALA A 203 -13.10 26.74 -26.95
CA ALA A 203 -11.96 27.49 -26.44
C ALA A 203 -11.96 27.95 -24.97
N LEU A 204 -11.27 27.18 -24.13
CA LEU A 204 -10.39 27.77 -23.12
C LEU A 204 -9.05 27.03 -23.14
N GLN A 205 -7.99 27.77 -23.44
CA GLN A 205 -6.60 27.30 -23.47
C GLN A 205 -6.22 26.76 -22.09
N SER A 206 -6.27 25.44 -21.94
CA SER A 206 -5.75 24.74 -20.78
C SER A 206 -4.23 24.83 -20.82
N ALA A 207 -3.68 25.63 -19.90
CA ALA A 207 -2.26 25.68 -19.60
C ALA A 207 -1.74 24.25 -19.39
N ARG A 208 -1.00 23.75 -20.39
CA ARG A 208 -0.32 22.45 -20.34
C ARG A 208 0.66 22.48 -19.18
N THR A 209 0.27 21.86 -18.08
CA THR A 209 1.19 21.57 -17.00
C THR A 209 2.29 20.63 -17.54
N PRO A 210 3.58 20.91 -17.28
CA PRO A 210 4.72 20.17 -17.87
C PRO A 210 4.87 18.72 -17.40
N LYS A 211 3.89 18.16 -16.67
CA LYS A 211 3.95 16.80 -16.11
C LYS A 211 3.69 15.69 -17.15
N SER A 212 3.15 16.01 -18.33
CA SER A 212 2.85 15.00 -19.37
C SER A 212 4.01 14.69 -20.33
N PHE A 213 5.09 15.48 -20.32
CA PHE A 213 6.19 15.30 -21.28
C PHE A 213 7.07 14.08 -20.98
N PHE A 214 7.26 13.73 -19.70
CA PHE A 214 8.06 12.56 -19.31
C PHE A 214 7.28 11.25 -19.34
N ALA A 215 5.94 11.28 -19.31
CA ALA A 215 5.11 10.07 -19.30
C ALA A 215 5.07 9.33 -20.65
N ASN A 216 5.45 9.99 -21.75
CA ASN A 216 5.38 9.42 -23.11
C ASN A 216 6.72 9.17 -23.79
N MET A 217 7.86 9.36 -23.10
CA MET A 217 9.12 8.80 -23.58
C MET A 217 9.11 7.29 -23.32
N SER A 218 8.45 6.55 -24.22
CA SER A 218 8.66 5.12 -24.37
C SER A 218 10.09 4.93 -24.87
N PHE A 219 11.02 4.83 -23.92
CA PHE A 219 12.43 4.63 -24.17
C PHE A 219 12.60 3.23 -24.78
N GLN A 220 12.55 3.15 -26.11
CA GLN A 220 12.93 1.97 -26.86
C GLN A 220 14.45 1.83 -26.73
N LEU A 221 14.90 0.88 -25.91
CA LEU A 221 16.29 0.45 -26.01
C LEU A 221 16.48 -0.15 -27.42
N PRO A 222 17.71 -0.12 -27.96
CA PRO A 222 18.03 -0.84 -29.17
C PRO A 222 17.47 -2.26 -29.11
N GLU A 223 16.74 -2.69 -30.13
CA GLU A 223 16.02 -3.97 -30.17
C GLU A 223 16.90 -5.16 -29.75
N ARG A 224 18.20 -5.09 -30.11
CA ARG A 224 19.22 -6.08 -29.72
C ARG A 224 19.39 -6.24 -28.22
N GLN A 225 19.32 -5.14 -27.44
CA GLN A 225 19.46 -5.20 -25.98
C GLN A 225 18.26 -5.89 -25.33
N HIS A 226 17.05 -5.69 -25.87
CA HIS A 226 15.86 -6.39 -25.40
C HIS A 226 15.98 -7.90 -25.57
N ILE A 227 16.44 -8.34 -26.75
CA ILE A 227 16.65 -9.76 -27.04
C ILE A 227 17.68 -10.37 -26.09
N ILE A 228 18.81 -9.70 -25.86
CA ILE A 228 19.87 -10.20 -24.97
C ILE A 228 19.38 -10.37 -23.53
N VAL A 229 18.65 -9.38 -22.98
CA VAL A 229 18.12 -9.43 -21.61
C VAL A 229 17.05 -10.51 -21.46
N THR A 230 16.17 -10.67 -22.45
CA THR A 230 15.15 -11.73 -22.40
C THR A 230 15.78 -13.11 -22.54
N LEU A 231 16.74 -13.29 -23.45
CA LEU A 231 17.45 -14.56 -23.59
C LEU A 231 18.24 -14.91 -22.34
N SER A 232 18.95 -13.95 -21.73
CA SER A 232 19.70 -14.22 -20.49
C SER A 232 18.77 -14.60 -19.33
N PHE A 233 17.60 -13.96 -19.23
CA PHE A 233 16.58 -14.31 -18.25
C PHE A 233 16.04 -15.74 -18.46
N VAL A 234 15.66 -16.08 -19.70
CA VAL A 234 15.12 -17.41 -20.03
C VAL A 234 16.18 -18.50 -19.85
N LEU A 235 17.42 -18.27 -20.30
CA LEU A 235 18.53 -19.21 -20.12
C LEU A 235 18.89 -19.41 -18.64
N SER A 236 18.86 -18.34 -17.83
CA SER A 236 19.05 -18.43 -16.39
C SER A 236 17.94 -19.28 -15.73
N ALA A 237 16.68 -19.02 -16.08
CA ALA A 237 15.55 -19.81 -15.58
C ALA A 237 15.65 -21.29 -16.00
N ALA A 238 16.04 -21.56 -17.25
CA ALA A 238 16.30 -22.91 -17.74
C ALA A 238 17.47 -23.57 -17.00
N GLY A 239 18.56 -22.84 -16.75
CA GLY A 239 19.70 -23.33 -15.97
C GLY A 239 19.30 -23.72 -14.55
N VAL A 240 18.50 -22.90 -13.87
CA VAL A 240 17.96 -23.22 -12.54
C VAL A 240 17.06 -24.46 -12.60
N ALA A 241 16.20 -24.57 -13.62
CA ALA A 241 15.33 -25.73 -13.80
C ALA A 241 16.11 -27.04 -14.05
N LEU A 242 17.31 -26.98 -14.64
CA LEU A 242 18.18 -28.14 -14.85
C LEU A 242 18.97 -28.54 -13.61
N VAL A 243 19.30 -27.58 -12.73
CA VAL A 243 20.10 -27.83 -11.51
C VAL A 243 19.22 -28.19 -10.32
N ALA A 244 17.99 -27.70 -10.28
CA ALA A 244 17.12 -27.87 -9.14
C ALA A 244 16.10 -28.99 -9.35
N ASP A 245 16.38 -30.15 -8.74
CA ASP A 245 15.45 -31.29 -8.73
C ASP A 245 14.18 -31.01 -7.90
N ASN A 246 14.23 -30.01 -7.01
CA ASN A 246 13.17 -29.72 -6.05
C ASN A 246 12.77 -28.25 -6.08
N ILE A 247 11.54 -27.96 -6.55
CA ILE A 247 10.98 -26.61 -6.56
C ILE A 247 10.91 -25.98 -5.15
N GLY A 248 10.74 -26.81 -4.12
CA GLY A 248 10.74 -26.37 -2.73
C GLY A 248 12.08 -25.76 -2.30
N GLN A 249 13.21 -26.32 -2.77
CA GLN A 249 14.54 -25.79 -2.47
C GLN A 249 14.78 -24.45 -3.18
N VAL A 250 14.37 -24.32 -4.44
CA VAL A 250 14.45 -23.06 -5.19
C VAL A 250 13.64 -21.97 -4.49
N ASN A 251 12.40 -22.27 -4.09
CA ASN A 251 11.55 -21.33 -3.38
C ASN A 251 12.11 -20.97 -1.99
N ALA A 252 12.70 -21.94 -1.29
CA ALA A 252 13.36 -21.70 -0.02
C ALA A 252 14.56 -20.77 -0.20
N LEU A 253 15.43 -21.05 -1.18
CA LEU A 253 16.62 -20.24 -1.49
C LEU A 253 16.23 -18.83 -1.94
N MET A 254 15.27 -18.70 -2.84
CA MET A 254 14.81 -17.40 -3.32
C MET A 254 14.23 -16.60 -2.16
N GLY A 255 13.37 -17.22 -1.34
CA GLY A 255 12.81 -16.59 -0.16
C GLY A 255 13.84 -16.22 0.91
N SER A 256 14.88 -17.04 1.11
CA SER A 256 15.91 -16.80 2.13
C SER A 256 17.00 -15.83 1.70
N THR A 257 17.16 -15.57 0.39
CA THR A 257 18.17 -14.64 -0.12
C THR A 257 17.57 -13.28 -0.43
N THR A 258 16.53 -13.24 -1.27
CA THR A 258 15.97 -11.96 -1.73
C THR A 258 15.24 -11.21 -0.61
N LEU A 259 14.48 -11.89 0.24
CA LEU A 259 13.66 -11.19 1.24
C LEU A 259 14.46 -10.53 2.37
N PRO A 260 15.42 -11.20 3.03
CA PRO A 260 16.19 -10.53 4.07
C PRO A 260 17.04 -9.40 3.51
N ILE A 261 17.62 -9.58 2.31
CA ILE A 261 18.43 -8.54 1.68
C ILE A 261 17.56 -7.33 1.28
N CYS A 262 16.50 -7.55 0.51
CA CYS A 262 15.69 -6.47 -0.03
C CYS A 262 14.77 -5.81 1.00
N PHE A 263 14.37 -6.52 2.06
CA PHE A 263 13.42 -5.98 3.03
C PHE A 263 14.03 -5.76 4.39
N VAL A 264 14.54 -6.80 5.03
CA VAL A 264 15.02 -6.65 6.40
C VAL A 264 16.20 -5.69 6.44
N LEU A 265 17.22 -5.91 5.61
CA LEU A 265 18.40 -5.05 5.58
C LEU A 265 18.09 -3.67 5.02
N PHE A 266 17.30 -3.57 3.95
CA PHE A 266 16.97 -2.27 3.36
C PHE A 266 16.07 -1.41 4.25
N ILE A 267 15.01 -1.98 4.84
CA ILE A 267 14.11 -1.24 5.75
C ILE A 267 14.86 -0.87 7.03
N LEU A 268 15.66 -1.79 7.58
CA LEU A 268 16.50 -1.50 8.74
C LEU A 268 17.50 -0.38 8.44
N TYR A 269 18.14 -0.41 7.27
CA TYR A 269 19.04 0.63 6.81
C TYR A 269 18.34 1.99 6.70
N LEU A 270 17.17 2.05 6.05
CA LEU A 270 16.39 3.28 5.94
C LEU A 270 15.94 3.79 7.31
N TYR A 271 15.48 2.90 8.19
CA TYR A 271 15.07 3.25 9.54
C TYR A 271 16.23 3.83 10.34
N LEU A 272 17.39 3.16 10.34
CA LEU A 272 18.60 3.66 10.99
C LEU A 272 19.04 5.00 10.40
N HIS A 273 19.02 5.15 9.08
CA HIS A 273 19.39 6.41 8.43
C HIS A 273 18.45 7.56 8.82
N ILE A 274 17.13 7.33 8.87
CA ILE A 274 16.13 8.32 9.32
C ILE A 274 16.33 8.66 10.80
N CYS A 275 16.57 7.67 11.66
CA CYS A 275 16.84 7.89 13.08
C CYS A 275 18.12 8.69 13.33
N VAL A 276 19.21 8.38 12.60
CA VAL A 276 20.47 9.13 12.66
C VAL A 276 20.26 10.56 12.17
N TYR A 277 19.60 10.74 11.03
CA TYR A 277 19.33 12.07 10.48
C TYR A 277 18.46 12.92 11.42
N THR A 278 17.43 12.32 12.04
CA THR A 278 16.57 12.98 13.03
C THR A 278 17.37 13.38 14.27
N THR A 279 18.26 12.51 14.75
CA THR A 279 19.16 12.82 15.87
C THR A 279 20.11 13.98 15.53
N LEU A 280 20.71 13.97 14.33
CA LEU A 280 21.61 15.05 13.88
C LEU A 280 20.87 16.38 13.74
N LEU A 281 19.67 16.37 13.17
CA LEU A 281 18.83 17.57 13.09
C LEU A 281 18.49 18.12 14.49
N SER A 282 18.20 17.26 15.47
CA SER A 282 17.94 17.69 16.84
C SER A 282 19.15 18.35 17.51
N GLN A 283 20.38 18.00 17.11
CA GLN A 283 21.60 18.61 17.63
C GLN A 283 21.90 19.96 16.97
N MET A 284 21.47 20.17 15.72
CA MET A 284 21.72 21.42 14.99
C MET A 284 20.77 22.56 15.33
N VAL A 285 19.67 22.32 16.06
CA VAL A 285 18.77 23.39 16.51
C VAL A 285 19.39 24.06 17.75
N PRO A 286 19.96 25.28 17.65
CA PRO A 286 20.61 25.94 18.77
C PRO A 286 19.60 26.19 19.89
N SER A 287 20.05 26.06 21.15
CA SER A 287 19.24 26.11 22.37
C SER A 287 18.73 27.52 22.73
N GLY A 288 18.17 28.23 21.76
CA GLY A 288 17.51 29.52 21.97
C GLY A 288 16.15 29.34 22.63
N GLY A 289 16.14 29.16 23.95
CA GLY A 289 15.12 29.57 24.92
C GLY A 289 13.66 29.07 24.84
N SER A 290 13.11 28.64 23.70
CA SER A 290 11.68 28.31 23.60
C SER A 290 11.32 27.16 22.64
N SER A 291 12.27 26.64 21.86
CA SER A 291 12.01 25.63 20.81
C SER A 291 12.19 24.15 21.20
N GLN A 292 12.55 23.82 22.45
CA GLN A 292 12.69 22.41 22.84
C GLN A 292 11.36 21.63 22.81
N ALA A 293 10.22 22.30 22.98
CA ALA A 293 8.91 21.64 22.89
C ALA A 293 8.58 21.12 21.47
N ALA A 294 9.14 21.74 20.42
CA ALA A 294 8.85 21.38 19.04
C ALA A 294 9.60 20.11 18.58
N SER A 295 10.87 19.94 18.99
CA SER A 295 11.66 18.74 18.64
C SER A 295 11.10 17.47 19.29
N PHE A 296 10.54 17.56 20.50
CA PHE A 296 9.82 16.44 21.12
C PHE A 296 8.52 16.09 20.39
N PHE A 297 7.85 17.06 19.76
CA PHE A 297 6.61 16.84 19.01
C PHE A 297 6.82 16.06 17.71
N LEU A 298 7.95 16.25 17.03
CA LEU A 298 8.28 15.50 15.81
C LEU A 298 8.65 14.04 16.12
N LEU A 299 9.37 13.78 17.20
CA LEU A 299 9.61 12.42 17.69
C LEU A 299 8.32 11.74 18.17
N ARG A 300 7.38 12.49 18.76
CA ARG A 300 6.06 11.99 19.18
C ARG A 300 5.13 11.66 18.01
N SER A 301 5.24 12.36 16.88
CA SER A 301 4.38 12.14 15.71
C SER A 301 4.65 10.83 14.96
N PHE A 302 5.85 10.24 15.12
CA PHE A 302 6.18 8.95 14.52
C PHE A 302 5.88 7.74 15.42
N GLY A 303 5.35 7.95 16.64
CA GLY A 303 5.31 6.93 17.68
C GLY A 303 4.00 6.78 18.44
N GLY A 304 2.86 6.69 17.75
CA GLY A 304 1.61 6.12 18.30
C GLY A 304 0.95 6.84 19.51
N PRO A 305 -0.33 6.55 19.81
CA PRO A 305 -1.04 7.16 20.93
C PRO A 305 -0.62 6.48 22.24
N THR A 306 0.39 7.01 22.91
CA THR A 306 0.68 6.62 24.28
C THR A 306 0.03 7.57 25.26
N HIS A 307 -1.06 7.11 25.89
CA HIS A 307 -1.59 7.66 27.13
C HIS A 307 -0.58 7.33 28.24
N TYR A 308 0.37 8.23 28.50
CA TYR A 308 1.16 8.15 29.72
C TYR A 308 0.63 9.20 30.69
N HIS A 309 0.13 8.72 31.83
CA HIS A 309 -0.03 9.54 33.02
C HIS A 309 1.36 10.06 33.40
N CYS A 310 1.56 11.38 33.32
CA CYS A 310 2.79 12.02 33.76
C CYS A 310 2.98 11.78 35.27
N LEU A 311 3.95 10.95 35.65
CA LEU A 311 4.55 10.97 36.98
C LEU A 311 5.65 12.03 36.96
N ASN A 312 5.40 13.11 37.68
CA ASN A 312 6.17 14.34 37.71
C ASN A 312 7.29 14.27 38.76
N ASP A 313 8.16 13.25 38.69
CA ASP A 313 9.31 13.14 39.59
C ASP A 313 10.60 13.15 38.78
N GLY A 314 11.30 14.27 38.84
CA GLY A 314 12.56 14.55 38.14
C GLY A 314 13.75 13.75 38.67
N SER A 315 13.65 12.42 38.73
CA SER A 315 14.77 11.54 39.10
C SER A 315 15.45 10.93 37.86
N PRO A 316 16.79 10.80 37.86
CA PRO A 316 17.56 10.34 36.70
C PRO A 316 17.45 8.82 36.40
N GLN A 317 16.56 8.07 37.06
CA GLN A 317 16.37 6.63 36.83
C GLN A 317 15.36 6.28 35.72
N SER A 318 14.61 7.25 35.17
CA SER A 318 13.55 7.00 34.17
C SER A 318 14.05 6.60 32.77
N TRP A 319 15.35 6.78 32.48
CA TRP A 319 15.93 6.47 31.17
C TRP A 319 16.07 4.96 30.91
N VAL A 320 16.13 4.12 31.95
CA VAL A 320 16.34 2.68 31.80
C VAL A 320 15.07 1.96 31.30
N CYS A 321 13.88 2.54 31.50
CA CYS A 321 12.62 1.95 31.01
C CYS A 321 12.35 2.20 29.51
N PHE A 322 13.07 3.12 28.87
CA PHE A 322 12.82 3.52 27.48
C PHE A 322 13.27 2.46 26.46
N LEU A 323 14.23 1.60 26.81
CA LEU A 323 14.73 0.53 25.93
C LEU A 323 13.92 -0.78 26.04
N ALA A 324 13.02 -0.91 27.01
CA ALA A 324 12.21 -2.12 27.20
C ALA A 324 10.87 -2.12 26.43
N SER A 325 10.53 -1.02 25.74
CA SER A 325 9.21 -0.84 25.10
C SER A 325 9.31 -0.71 23.58
N ALA A 326 9.83 -1.75 22.91
CA ALA A 326 9.64 -1.88 21.47
C ALA A 326 8.18 -2.29 21.17
N PRO A 327 7.44 -1.59 20.29
CA PRO A 327 6.02 -1.85 20.08
C PRO A 327 5.85 -2.98 19.06
N PHE A 328 5.70 -4.22 19.54
CA PHE A 328 5.12 -5.30 18.72
C PHE A 328 3.92 -6.01 19.36
N TYR A 329 3.50 -5.59 20.55
CA TYR A 329 2.39 -6.23 21.27
C TYR A 329 1.50 -5.17 21.91
N ASN A 330 0.58 -4.57 21.16
CA ASN A 330 -0.67 -4.00 21.70
C ASN A 330 -1.55 -3.49 20.56
N TYR A 331 -2.23 -4.39 19.84
CA TYR A 331 -3.30 -3.99 18.92
C TYR A 331 -4.61 -4.77 19.11
N THR A 332 -4.75 -5.57 20.17
CA THR A 332 -5.97 -6.38 20.40
C THR A 332 -6.88 -5.86 21.50
N ARG A 333 -6.65 -4.68 22.09
CA ARG A 333 -7.43 -4.20 23.25
C ARG A 333 -8.32 -2.96 23.02
N LYS A 334 -8.95 -2.84 21.84
CA LYS A 334 -9.98 -1.80 21.59
C LYS A 334 -11.29 -2.30 20.98
N SER A 335 -11.62 -3.58 21.13
CA SER A 335 -12.91 -4.16 20.67
C SER A 335 -13.70 -4.86 21.78
N GLN A 336 -13.67 -4.34 23.01
CA GLN A 336 -14.59 -4.70 24.10
C GLN A 336 -14.94 -3.47 24.94
N ALA A 337 -15.51 -2.44 24.30
CA ALA A 337 -16.34 -1.47 25.01
C ALA A 337 -17.78 -1.82 24.64
N GLY A 338 -18.41 -2.67 25.46
CA GLY A 338 -19.84 -2.94 25.38
C GLY A 338 -20.64 -1.71 25.80
N PRO A 339 -21.89 -1.57 25.33
CA PRO A 339 -22.74 -0.46 25.70
C PRO A 339 -23.14 -0.57 27.17
N ASP A 340 -22.80 0.48 27.93
CA ASP A 340 -23.18 0.66 29.32
C ASP A 340 -24.70 0.81 29.42
N ARG A 341 -25.33 -0.12 30.13
CA ARG A 341 -26.79 -0.19 30.32
C ARG A 341 -27.05 0.19 31.77
N SER A 342 -27.34 1.47 32.04
CA SER A 342 -27.82 1.90 33.36
C SER A 342 -28.72 3.14 33.30
N ARG A 343 -29.95 2.92 33.79
CA ARG A 343 -30.99 3.86 34.29
C ARG A 343 -31.77 4.71 33.28
N LYS A 344 -33.11 4.80 33.37
CA LYS A 344 -33.95 4.89 34.58
C LYS A 344 -35.28 4.12 34.47
N THR A 345 -35.64 3.49 35.59
CA THR A 345 -37.00 3.25 36.09
C THR A 345 -37.67 4.55 36.52
#